data_AF-A0A915PSS0-F1
#
_entry.id   AF-A0A915PSS0-F1
#
_cell.length_a   1.000
_cell.length_b   1.000
_cell.length_c   1.000
_cell.angle_alpha   90.00
_cell.angle_beta   90.00
_cell.angle_gamma   90.00
#
_symmetry.space_group_name_H-M   'P 1'
#
loop_
_entity.id
_entity.type
_entity.pdbx_description
1 polymer ?
#
loop_
_entity_poly.entity_id
_entity_poly.type
_entity_poly.pdbx_seq_one_letter_code
_entity_poly.pdbx_strand_id
1 'polypeptide(L)'
;MGKAEGEHEYWHGHVTAVTVAPTYRRLHLAARMMHTLEEISETKKCYFVDLFVRVSNSVAINMYKSLGYVVYRRIIDYYSGENEEDAYDMRKALSRDPEKRSMISVKQPVTCDEIDLKD
;
A
#
# COMPACT_ATOMS: atom_id res chain seq x y z
N MET A 1 -0.96 8.66 -8.50
CA MET A 1 -0.22 7.70 -9.34
C MET A 1 1.14 7.50 -8.69
N GLY A 2 1.64 6.27 -8.61
CA GLY A 2 2.71 5.87 -7.68
C GLY A 2 4.17 6.07 -8.15
N LYS A 3 5.12 5.66 -7.30
CA LYS A 3 6.57 5.67 -7.54
C LYS A 3 7.18 4.28 -7.27
N ALA A 4 8.46 4.10 -7.58
CA ALA A 4 9.23 2.95 -7.09
C ALA A 4 10.37 3.48 -6.22
N GLU A 5 10.57 2.88 -5.05
CA GLU A 5 11.47 3.36 -4.01
C GLU A 5 11.98 2.23 -3.10
N GLY A 6 12.81 2.58 -2.12
CA GLY A 6 13.51 1.63 -1.25
C GLY A 6 14.85 1.16 -1.82
N GLU A 7 15.52 0.29 -1.08
CA GLU A 7 16.76 -0.34 -1.51
C GLU A 7 16.75 -1.86 -1.22
N HIS A 8 17.53 -2.63 -1.99
CA HIS A 8 17.70 -4.07 -1.78
C HIS A 8 16.34 -4.82 -1.73
N GLU A 9 16.06 -5.58 -0.66
CA GLU A 9 14.80 -6.31 -0.45
C GLU A 9 13.60 -5.39 -0.19
N TYR A 10 13.84 -4.10 0.08
CA TYR A 10 12.82 -3.07 0.21
C TYR A 10 12.54 -2.34 -1.11
N TRP A 11 13.19 -2.68 -2.23
CA TRP A 11 12.85 -2.07 -3.53
C TRP A 11 11.40 -2.43 -3.94
N HIS A 12 10.50 -1.47 -3.92
CA HIS A 12 9.05 -1.68 -4.05
C HIS A 12 8.36 -0.59 -4.87
N GLY A 13 7.12 -0.86 -5.30
CA GLY A 13 6.24 0.16 -5.86
C GLY A 13 5.34 0.77 -4.79
N HIS A 14 5.28 2.09 -4.69
CA HIS A 14 4.44 2.77 -3.70
C HIS A 14 3.28 3.52 -4.35
N VAL A 15 2.04 3.26 -3.90
CA VAL A 15 0.86 3.97 -4.41
C VAL A 15 0.61 5.24 -3.61
N THR A 16 1.05 6.37 -4.16
CA THR A 16 0.84 7.68 -3.53
C THR A 16 -0.63 8.12 -3.48
N ALA A 17 -1.39 7.86 -4.55
CA ALA A 17 -2.80 8.25 -4.63
C ALA A 17 -3.53 7.52 -5.76
N VAL A 18 -4.71 7.01 -5.43
CA VAL A 18 -5.73 6.49 -6.36
C VAL A 18 -7.09 6.97 -5.88
N THR A 19 -7.86 7.58 -6.78
CA THR A 19 -9.23 8.01 -6.49
C THR A 19 -10.11 7.79 -7.72
N VAL A 20 -11.38 7.46 -7.46
CA VAL A 20 -12.41 7.34 -8.49
C VAL A 20 -13.59 8.19 -8.06
N ALA A 21 -14.03 9.08 -8.96
CA ALA A 21 -15.20 9.92 -8.77
C ALA A 21 -16.41 9.07 -8.32
N PRO A 22 -17.22 9.53 -7.33
CA PRO A 22 -18.30 8.73 -6.75
C PRO A 22 -19.25 8.09 -7.77
N THR A 23 -19.60 8.83 -8.82
CA THR A 23 -20.48 8.39 -9.92
C THR A 23 -19.91 7.27 -10.78
N TYR A 24 -18.60 7.02 -10.71
CA TYR A 24 -17.88 5.99 -11.47
C TYR A 24 -17.31 4.86 -10.60
N ARG A 25 -17.67 4.82 -9.31
CA ARG A 25 -17.29 3.72 -8.39
C ARG A 25 -18.05 2.44 -8.76
N ARG A 26 -17.58 1.30 -8.24
CA ARG A 26 -18.14 -0.05 -8.51
C ARG A 26 -18.06 -0.53 -9.96
N LEU A 27 -17.37 0.22 -10.82
CA LEU A 27 -17.02 -0.17 -12.20
C LEU A 27 -15.61 -0.77 -12.32
N HIS A 28 -15.01 -1.19 -11.20
CA HIS A 28 -13.65 -1.76 -11.12
C HIS A 28 -12.52 -0.86 -11.66
N LEU A 29 -12.74 0.45 -11.80
CA LEU A 29 -11.73 1.38 -12.34
C LEU A 29 -10.48 1.46 -11.45
N ALA A 30 -10.66 1.57 -10.12
CA ALA A 30 -9.54 1.59 -9.18
C ALA A 30 -8.74 0.28 -9.23
N ALA A 31 -9.42 -0.87 -9.31
CA ALA A 31 -8.78 -2.17 -9.46
C ALA A 31 -7.93 -2.27 -10.74
N ARG A 32 -8.44 -1.75 -11.86
CA ARG A 32 -7.68 -1.68 -13.13
C ARG A 32 -6.44 -0.79 -13.00
N MET A 33 -6.56 0.38 -12.37
CA MET A 33 -5.42 1.27 -12.13
C MET A 33 -4.36 0.61 -11.25
N MET A 34 -4.78 -0.11 -10.20
CA MET A 34 -3.88 -0.86 -9.33
C MET A 34 -3.17 -1.98 -10.10
N HIS A 35 -3.88 -2.75 -10.93
CA HIS A 35 -3.29 -3.78 -11.77
C HIS A 35 -2.20 -3.22 -12.69
N THR A 36 -2.47 -2.11 -13.38
CA THR A 36 -1.47 -1.45 -14.23
C THR A 36 -0.25 -1.00 -13.42
N LEU A 37 -0.44 -0.50 -12.20
CA LEU A 37 0.68 -0.14 -11.33
C LEU A 37 1.48 -1.39 -10.91
N GLU A 38 0.82 -2.49 -10.58
CA GLU A 38 1.47 -3.77 -10.26
C GLU A 38 2.30 -4.28 -11.45
N GLU A 39 1.78 -4.23 -12.68
CA GLU A 39 2.52 -4.63 -13.90
C GLU A 39 3.77 -3.76 -14.14
N ILE A 40 3.68 -2.45 -13.87
CA ILE A 40 4.82 -1.54 -13.97
C ILE A 40 5.86 -1.88 -12.88
N SER A 41 5.43 -2.17 -11.65
CA SER A 41 6.31 -2.57 -10.55
C SER A 41 6.99 -3.91 -10.81
N GLU A 42 6.28 -4.88 -11.41
CA GLU A 42 6.86 -6.15 -11.89
C GLU A 42 7.96 -5.91 -12.93
N THR A 43 7.72 -5.01 -13.89
CA THR A 43 8.70 -4.64 -14.91
C THR A 43 9.95 -4.02 -14.28
N LYS A 44 9.78 -3.22 -13.22
CA LYS A 44 10.86 -2.62 -12.43
C LYS A 44 11.51 -3.59 -11.43
N LYS A 45 11.11 -4.87 -11.42
CA LYS A 45 11.63 -5.90 -10.52
C LYS A 45 11.47 -5.52 -9.05
N CYS A 46 10.36 -4.91 -8.68
CA CYS A 46 10.01 -4.63 -7.29
C CYS A 46 9.68 -5.92 -6.53
N TYR A 47 9.95 -5.97 -5.22
CA TYR A 47 9.61 -7.10 -4.36
C TYR A 47 8.12 -7.11 -3.99
N PHE A 48 7.53 -5.94 -3.80
CA PHE A 48 6.13 -5.77 -3.44
C PHE A 48 5.58 -4.44 -3.96
N VAL A 49 4.27 -4.26 -3.80
CA VAL A 49 3.61 -2.96 -3.88
C VAL A 49 3.00 -2.64 -2.53
N ASP A 50 3.15 -1.40 -2.08
CA ASP A 50 2.53 -0.91 -0.85
C ASP A 50 1.68 0.36 -1.06
N LEU A 51 0.97 0.73 0.01
CA LEU A 51 0.18 1.95 0.10
C LEU A 51 -0.18 2.24 1.56
N PHE A 52 -0.44 3.52 1.84
CA PHE A 52 -1.04 3.95 3.09
C PHE A 52 -2.53 4.25 2.91
N VAL A 53 -3.35 3.78 3.83
CA VAL A 53 -4.80 4.00 3.84
C VAL A 53 -5.31 4.31 5.23
N ARG A 54 -6.16 5.33 5.35
CA ARG A 54 -6.86 5.70 6.59
C ARG A 54 -7.57 4.48 7.20
N VAL A 55 -7.42 4.26 8.50
CA VAL A 55 -8.05 3.12 9.19
C VAL A 55 -9.58 3.13 9.10
N SER A 56 -10.18 4.32 8.99
CA SER A 56 -11.64 4.49 8.82
C SER A 56 -12.14 4.18 7.39
N ASN A 57 -11.26 4.13 6.39
CA ASN A 57 -11.65 3.94 4.99
C ASN A 57 -11.90 2.46 4.64
N SER A 58 -12.94 1.89 5.24
CA SER A 58 -13.33 0.49 5.07
C SER A 58 -13.57 0.09 3.61
N VAL A 59 -14.07 1.01 2.78
CA VAL A 59 -14.31 0.77 1.34
C VAL A 59 -13.00 0.51 0.61
N ALA A 60 -11.99 1.37 0.80
CA ALA A 60 -10.68 1.20 0.17
C ALA A 60 -9.95 -0.02 0.74
N ILE A 61 -9.98 -0.23 2.07
CA ILE A 61 -9.37 -1.39 2.72
C ILE A 61 -9.92 -2.70 2.15
N ASN A 62 -11.25 -2.80 2.00
CA ASN A 62 -11.89 -3.99 1.44
C ASN A 62 -11.54 -4.21 -0.03
N MET A 63 -11.44 -3.12 -0.81
CA MET A 63 -10.95 -3.19 -2.18
C MET A 63 -9.52 -3.74 -2.24
N TYR A 64 -8.58 -3.19 -1.45
CA TYR A 64 -7.20 -3.66 -1.45
C TYR A 64 -7.07 -5.12 -0.97
N LYS A 65 -7.84 -5.52 0.05
CA LYS A 65 -7.92 -6.93 0.46
C LYS A 65 -8.39 -7.84 -0.67
N SER A 66 -9.40 -7.41 -1.45
CA SER A 66 -9.88 -8.18 -2.61
C SER A 66 -8.85 -8.31 -3.74
N LEU A 67 -7.89 -7.39 -3.81
CA LEU A 67 -6.76 -7.42 -4.76
C LEU A 67 -5.56 -8.23 -4.23
N GLY A 68 -5.64 -8.77 -3.01
CA GLY A 68 -4.60 -9.60 -2.40
C GLY A 68 -3.63 -8.83 -1.49
N TYR A 69 -3.91 -7.57 -1.15
CA TYR A 69 -3.10 -6.83 -0.18
C TYR A 69 -3.44 -7.25 1.25
N VAL A 70 -2.43 -7.26 2.11
CA VAL A 70 -2.58 -7.52 3.55
C VAL A 70 -2.15 -6.29 4.34
N VAL A 71 -2.70 -6.13 5.55
CA VAL A 71 -2.20 -5.12 6.48
C VAL A 71 -0.84 -5.60 6.99
N TYR A 72 0.22 -4.91 6.59
CA TYR A 72 1.58 -5.19 7.03
C TYR A 72 1.84 -4.62 8.42
N ARG A 73 1.48 -3.35 8.65
CA ARG A 73 1.58 -2.68 9.96
C ARG A 73 0.57 -1.55 10.09
N ARG A 74 0.45 -1.03 11.30
CA ARG A 74 -0.29 0.20 11.62
C ARG A 74 0.70 1.33 11.87
N ILE A 75 0.39 2.50 11.33
CA ILE A 75 1.18 3.72 11.47
C ILE A 75 0.37 4.70 12.30
N ILE A 76 0.93 5.08 13.43
CA ILE A 76 0.30 6.00 14.39
C ILE A 76 0.35 7.42 13.83
N ASP A 77 -0.79 8.12 13.90
CA ASP A 77 -0.94 9.55 13.57
C ASP A 77 -0.43 9.95 12.18
N TYR A 78 -0.50 9.02 11.21
CA TYR A 78 -0.01 9.25 9.85
C TYR A 78 -0.72 10.40 9.12
N TYR A 79 -2.05 10.45 9.23
CA TYR A 79 -2.83 11.52 8.64
C TYR A 79 -3.07 12.62 9.67
N SER A 80 -2.23 13.65 9.61
CA SER A 80 -2.39 14.88 10.39
C SER A 80 -3.46 15.79 9.77
N GLY A 81 -4.21 16.51 10.62
CA GLY A 81 -5.31 17.39 10.21
C GLY A 81 -6.26 17.71 11.39
N GLU A 82 -7.51 18.05 11.10
CA GLU A 82 -8.52 18.32 12.14
C GLU A 82 -8.83 17.10 13.02
N ASN A 83 -8.62 15.90 12.48
CA ASN A 83 -8.67 14.65 13.22
C ASN A 83 -7.40 13.87 12.87
N GLU A 84 -6.51 13.73 13.85
CA GLU A 84 -5.38 12.80 13.78
C GLU A 84 -5.93 11.39 13.52
N GLU A 85 -5.37 10.72 12.52
CA GLU A 85 -5.82 9.39 12.16
C GLU A 85 -4.66 8.50 11.71
N ASP A 86 -4.64 7.31 12.28
CA ASP A 86 -3.71 6.25 11.89
C ASP A 86 -3.92 5.80 10.44
N ALA A 87 -2.86 5.21 9.88
CA ALA A 87 -2.91 4.52 8.60
C ALA A 87 -2.60 3.03 8.76
N TYR A 88 -3.12 2.24 7.84
CA TYR A 88 -2.56 0.93 7.54
C TYR A 88 -1.56 1.06 6.37
N ASP A 89 -0.36 0.52 6.58
CA ASP A 89 0.54 0.12 5.51
C ASP A 89 0.06 -1.24 5.00
N MET A 90 -0.44 -1.26 3.77
CA MET A 90 -0.93 -2.47 3.13
C MET A 90 0.00 -2.90 2.02
N ARG A 91 0.41 -4.18 2.00
CA ARG A 91 1.39 -4.73 1.06
C ARG A 91 0.86 -5.91 0.26
N LYS A 92 1.36 -6.05 -0.96
CA LYS A 92 1.19 -7.22 -1.82
C LYS A 92 2.53 -7.61 -2.44
N ALA A 93 3.00 -8.81 -2.14
CA ALA A 93 4.21 -9.36 -2.74
C ALA A 93 4.04 -9.54 -4.25
N LEU A 94 5.11 -9.26 -4.98
CA LEU A 94 5.24 -9.46 -6.43
C LEU A 94 6.10 -10.71 -6.70
N SER A 95 6.29 -11.04 -7.98
CA SER A 95 7.00 -12.26 -8.41
C SER A 95 8.42 -12.39 -7.85
N ARG A 96 9.08 -11.27 -7.52
CA ARG A 96 10.44 -11.26 -6.95
C ARG A 96 10.50 -11.69 -5.47
N ASP A 97 9.36 -11.68 -4.76
CA ASP A 97 9.24 -12.17 -3.38
C ASP A 97 8.38 -13.46 -3.32
N PRO A 98 8.92 -14.61 -3.78
CA PRO A 98 8.15 -15.86 -3.86
C PRO A 98 7.74 -16.40 -2.47
N GLU A 99 8.52 -16.09 -1.44
CA GLU A 99 8.24 -16.47 -0.05
C GLU A 99 7.26 -15.52 0.64
N LYS A 100 6.88 -14.42 -0.02
CA LYS A 100 5.97 -13.37 0.50
C LYS A 100 6.44 -12.80 1.84
N ARG A 101 7.75 -12.66 2.03
CA ARG A 101 8.34 -12.11 3.26
C ARG A 101 7.86 -10.69 3.53
N SER A 102 7.68 -9.90 2.47
CA SER A 102 7.17 -8.52 2.52
C SER A 102 5.72 -8.41 3.01
N MET A 103 4.98 -9.51 3.05
CA MET A 103 3.58 -9.56 3.48
C MET A 103 3.41 -10.06 4.93
N ILE A 104 4.48 -10.48 5.60
CA ILE A 104 4.41 -10.96 6.99
C ILE A 104 4.17 -9.76 7.90
N SER A 105 3.02 -9.71 8.56
CA SER A 105 2.62 -8.56 9.35
C SER A 105 3.48 -8.36 10.59
N VAL A 106 3.79 -7.10 10.88
CA VAL A 106 4.50 -6.66 12.08
C VAL A 106 3.45 -6.30 13.13
N LYS A 107 3.56 -6.90 14.31
CA LYS A 107 2.58 -6.70 15.40
C LYS A 107 2.66 -5.32 16.04
N GLN A 108 3.85 -4.72 16.05
CA GLN A 108 4.09 -3.45 16.71
C GLN A 108 3.72 -2.30 15.76
N PRO A 109 2.81 -1.40 16.17
CA PRO A 109 2.59 -0.14 15.45
C PRO A 109 3.87 0.71 15.45
N VAL A 110 4.02 1.53 14.42
CA VAL A 110 5.17 2.44 14.27
C VAL A 110 4.70 3.90 14.14
N THR A 111 5.54 4.87 14.48
CA THR A 111 5.30 6.28 14.17
C THR A 111 5.79 6.63 12.77
N CYS A 112 5.46 7.83 12.28
CA CYS A 112 5.92 8.30 10.97
C CYS A 112 7.46 8.34 10.86
N ASP A 113 8.14 8.82 11.89
CA ASP A 113 9.60 8.93 11.91
C ASP A 113 10.31 7.57 11.76
N GLU A 114 9.69 6.49 12.23
CA GLU A 114 10.25 5.13 12.15
C GLU A 114 10.10 4.48 10.76
N ILE A 115 9.30 5.07 9.88
CA ILE A 115 9.08 4.60 8.50
C ILE A 115 10.15 5.18 7.59
N ASP A 116 10.37 6.49 7.66
CA ASP A 116 11.32 7.21 6.82
C ASP A 116 12.78 6.76 7.04
N LEU A 117 13.08 6.13 8.17
CA LEU A 117 14.39 5.55 8.48
C LEU A 117 14.64 4.18 7.82
N LYS A 118 13.59 3.54 7.27
CA LYS A 118 13.63 2.15 6.76
C LYS A 118 13.38 2.05 5.25
N ASP A 119 12.89 3.12 4.64
CA ASP A 119 12.65 3.23 3.20
C ASP A 119 13.79 4.03 2.52
#